data_AF-A0A1Y0H364-F1
#
_entry.id   AF-A0A1Y0H364-F1
#
_cell.length_a   1.000
_cell.length_b   1.000
_cell.length_c   1.000
_cell.angle_alpha   90.00
_cell.angle_beta   90.00
_cell.angle_gamma   90.00
#
_symmetry.space_group_name_H-M   'P 1'
#
loop_
_entity.id
_entity.type
_entity.pdbx_description
1 polymer ?
#
loop_
_entity_poly.entity_id
_entity_poly.type
_entity_poly.pdbx_seq_one_letter_code
_entity_poly.pdbx_strand_id
1 'polypeptide(L)'
;MVVLICVDGARPDGLVRAATPHLDRIARDGSTSQTVKPVHPNLPLAGQQSLFRGVTPDIHGATGVVLNGFKRTIPSLIDIIAQADQKVGMFYTIPSLREVCLPESADVNYCNARTHVSDGDNHIVEMAIRTAAAEDFDFMFINLGHAGYMGAHYGWHSDEYIQAMTFTDNCIGKFTDALIALHQPVDFVIASNHSGANATGSDDLPLYLWGTVASKVASSNQISPSSMLLPPSPTS
;
A
#
# COMPACT_ATOMS: atom_id res chain seq x y z
N MET A 1 -8.51 -4.40 13.89
CA MET A 1 -7.44 -3.57 13.30
C MET A 1 -7.57 -3.61 11.78
N VAL A 2 -7.34 -2.49 11.10
CA VAL A 2 -7.21 -2.45 9.64
C VAL A 2 -5.74 -2.31 9.27
N VAL A 3 -5.26 -3.10 8.32
CA VAL A 3 -3.89 -2.96 7.80
C VAL A 3 -3.94 -2.60 6.32
N LEU A 4 -3.39 -1.45 5.97
CA LEU A 4 -3.10 -1.08 4.58
C LEU A 4 -1.66 -1.48 4.23
N ILE A 5 -1.52 -2.47 3.35
CA ILE A 5 -0.24 -2.82 2.73
C ILE A 5 -0.19 -2.18 1.33
N CYS A 6 0.73 -1.23 1.15
CA CYS A 6 1.02 -0.63 -0.14
C CYS A 6 2.27 -1.26 -0.75
N VAL A 7 2.09 -2.02 -1.82
CA VAL A 7 3.19 -2.57 -2.62
C VAL A 7 3.53 -1.56 -3.71
N ASP A 8 4.67 -0.90 -3.58
CA ASP A 8 5.10 0.15 -4.50
C ASP A 8 5.28 -0.42 -5.91
N GLY A 9 4.61 0.17 -6.89
CA GLY A 9 4.72 -0.25 -8.28
C GLY A 9 4.17 -1.66 -8.58
N ALA A 10 3.31 -2.22 -7.73
CA ALA A 10 2.64 -3.48 -8.05
C ALA A 10 1.67 -3.29 -9.23
N ARG A 11 1.82 -4.17 -10.23
CA ARG A 11 1.00 -4.21 -11.45
C ARG A 11 0.29 -5.56 -11.58
N PRO A 12 -0.91 -5.60 -12.19
CA PRO A 12 -1.63 -6.85 -12.43
C PRO A 12 -0.84 -7.88 -13.25
N ASP A 13 -0.10 -7.46 -14.28
CA ASP A 13 0.72 -8.36 -15.11
C ASP A 13 1.94 -8.91 -14.34
N GLY A 14 2.50 -8.11 -13.43
CA GLY A 14 3.55 -8.54 -12.52
C GLY A 14 3.08 -9.68 -11.61
N LEU A 15 1.88 -9.56 -11.05
CA LEU A 15 1.26 -10.62 -10.23
C LEU A 15 1.02 -11.90 -11.01
N VAL A 16 0.49 -11.80 -12.23
CA VAL A 16 0.20 -12.98 -13.07
C VAL A 16 1.48 -13.77 -13.39
N ARG A 17 2.62 -13.08 -13.48
CA ARG A 17 3.92 -13.70 -13.83
C ARG A 17 4.72 -14.15 -12.61
N ALA A 18 4.57 -13.48 -11.47
CA ALA A 18 5.26 -13.80 -10.24
C ALA A 18 4.59 -14.96 -9.49
N ALA A 19 5.33 -15.64 -8.62
CA ALA A 19 4.74 -16.60 -7.70
C ALA A 19 4.21 -15.85 -6.48
N THR A 20 2.91 -15.58 -6.42
CA THR A 20 2.29 -14.78 -5.34
C THR A 20 1.19 -15.53 -4.56
N PRO A 21 1.49 -16.72 -3.98
CA PRO A 21 0.48 -17.55 -3.32
C PRO A 21 -0.22 -16.87 -2.13
N HIS A 22 0.43 -15.92 -1.46
CA HIS A 22 -0.16 -15.24 -0.29
C HIS A 22 -1.18 -14.17 -0.71
N LEU A 23 -0.84 -13.36 -1.71
CA LEU A 23 -1.78 -12.43 -2.35
C LEU A 23 -2.91 -13.19 -3.04
N ASP A 24 -2.64 -14.31 -3.69
CA ASP A 24 -3.67 -15.17 -4.28
C ASP A 24 -4.64 -15.71 -3.23
N ARG A 25 -4.15 -16.08 -2.03
CA ARG A 25 -5.00 -16.46 -0.90
C ARG A 25 -5.89 -15.30 -0.46
N ILE A 26 -5.31 -14.12 -0.23
CA ILE A 26 -6.06 -12.91 0.18
C ILE A 26 -7.12 -12.53 -0.85
N ALA A 27 -6.77 -12.59 -2.14
CA ALA A 27 -7.68 -12.33 -3.25
C ALA A 27 -8.85 -13.32 -3.29
N ARG A 28 -8.56 -14.61 -3.09
CA ARG A 28 -9.57 -15.69 -3.10
C ARG A 28 -10.53 -15.61 -1.92
N ASP A 29 -10.01 -15.28 -0.75
CA ASP A 29 -10.78 -15.23 0.50
C ASP A 29 -11.46 -13.85 0.71
N GLY A 30 -11.20 -12.90 -0.19
CA GLY A 30 -11.62 -11.51 -0.10
C GLY A 30 -12.38 -10.99 -1.32
N SER A 31 -12.21 -9.70 -1.60
CA SER A 31 -12.75 -8.97 -2.75
C SER A 31 -11.62 -8.29 -3.51
N THR A 32 -11.69 -8.30 -4.84
CA THR A 32 -10.63 -7.75 -5.70
C THR A 32 -11.20 -6.77 -6.70
N SER A 33 -10.46 -5.71 -7.02
CA SER A 33 -10.78 -4.83 -8.14
C SER A 33 -9.58 -4.71 -9.07
N GLN A 34 -9.82 -4.98 -10.35
CA GLN A 34 -8.83 -4.83 -11.43
C GLN A 34 -9.15 -3.63 -12.33
N THR A 35 -10.15 -2.83 -11.98
CA THR A 35 -10.59 -1.67 -12.78
C THR A 35 -10.21 -0.33 -12.17
N VAL A 36 -9.48 -0.35 -11.05
CA VAL A 36 -8.95 0.87 -10.42
C VAL A 36 -7.87 1.44 -11.33
N LYS A 37 -7.90 2.76 -11.54
CA LYS A 37 -6.89 3.48 -12.33
C LYS A 37 -5.99 4.28 -11.38
N PRO A 38 -4.69 4.44 -11.71
CA PRO A 38 -3.81 5.27 -10.93
C PRO A 38 -4.20 6.73 -11.15
N VAL A 39 -3.76 7.59 -10.24
CA VAL A 39 -3.88 9.03 -10.44
C VAL A 39 -2.92 9.52 -11.52
N HIS A 40 -3.24 10.67 -12.13
CA HIS A 40 -2.36 11.34 -13.06
C HIS A 40 -1.79 12.63 -12.43
N PRO A 41 -0.47 12.87 -12.52
CA PRO A 41 0.54 12.01 -13.15
C PRO A 41 0.77 10.69 -12.39
N ASN A 42 0.99 9.58 -13.11
CA ASN A 42 1.21 8.25 -12.56
C ASN A 42 2.65 8.14 -12.04
N LEU A 43 2.89 8.81 -10.91
CA LEU A 43 4.20 8.94 -10.25
C LEU A 43 4.08 8.48 -8.79
N PRO A 44 5.16 7.90 -8.21
CA PRO A 44 5.09 7.35 -6.86
C PRO A 44 4.60 8.33 -5.81
N LEU A 45 5.13 9.56 -5.82
CA LEU A 45 4.78 10.60 -4.85
C LEU A 45 3.33 11.09 -5.00
N ALA A 46 2.89 11.29 -6.24
CA ALA A 46 1.52 11.70 -6.55
C ALA A 46 0.52 10.64 -6.06
N GLY A 47 0.80 9.37 -6.39
CA GLY A 47 0.04 8.21 -5.96
C GLY A 47 -0.03 8.06 -4.44
N GLN A 48 1.10 8.20 -3.74
CA GLN A 48 1.14 8.16 -2.28
C GLN A 48 0.22 9.23 -1.68
N GLN A 49 0.36 10.48 -2.09
CA GLN A 49 -0.44 11.57 -1.54
C GLN A 49 -1.93 11.41 -1.87
N SER A 50 -2.28 10.95 -3.07
CA SER A 50 -3.67 10.68 -3.45
C SER A 50 -4.28 9.52 -2.66
N LEU A 51 -3.53 8.43 -2.46
CA LEU A 51 -3.97 7.26 -1.68
C LEU A 51 -4.35 7.67 -0.25
N PHE A 52 -3.55 8.54 0.37
CA PHE A 52 -3.79 8.97 1.75
C PHE A 52 -4.78 10.13 1.87
N ARG A 53 -4.90 11.03 0.89
CA ARG A 53 -5.76 12.22 1.01
C ARG A 53 -7.10 12.08 0.30
N GLY A 54 -7.28 11.04 -0.50
CA GLY A 54 -8.54 10.80 -1.22
C GLY A 54 -8.88 11.87 -2.26
N VAL A 55 -7.88 12.61 -2.73
CA VAL A 55 -8.01 13.67 -3.75
C VAL A 55 -6.91 13.51 -4.79
N THR A 56 -7.11 14.08 -5.98
CA THR A 56 -6.16 13.99 -7.10
C THR A 56 -4.96 14.94 -6.96
N PRO A 57 -3.88 14.73 -7.75
CA PRO A 57 -2.67 15.56 -7.69
C PRO A 57 -2.84 17.04 -7.98
N ASP A 58 -3.84 17.43 -8.77
CA ASP A 58 -4.20 18.83 -8.99
C ASP A 58 -4.74 19.52 -7.72
N ILE A 59 -5.35 18.75 -6.81
CA ILE A 59 -5.90 19.26 -5.55
C ILE A 59 -4.82 19.31 -4.46
N HIS A 60 -4.07 18.21 -4.26
CA HIS A 60 -3.03 18.18 -3.22
C HIS A 60 -1.67 18.76 -3.67
N GLY A 61 -1.47 19.03 -4.96
CA GLY A 61 -0.31 19.72 -5.51
C GLY A 61 0.99 18.90 -5.58
N ALA A 62 0.97 17.60 -5.29
CA ALA A 62 2.16 16.74 -5.41
C ALA A 62 2.20 16.11 -6.81
N THR A 63 2.58 16.91 -7.80
CA THR A 63 2.61 16.54 -9.21
C THR A 63 4.01 16.16 -9.73
N GLY A 64 5.05 16.35 -8.91
CA GLY A 64 6.43 16.01 -9.24
C GLY A 64 6.94 14.76 -8.51
N VAL A 65 8.26 14.54 -8.59
CA VAL A 65 8.98 13.49 -7.84
C VAL A 65 9.57 13.98 -6.52
N VAL A 66 9.54 15.30 -6.28
CA VAL A 66 9.98 15.95 -5.05
C VAL A 66 8.84 16.82 -4.52
N LEU A 67 8.67 16.87 -3.21
CA LEU A 67 7.72 17.73 -2.52
C LEU A 67 8.23 19.18 -2.47
N ASN A 68 8.34 19.83 -3.63
CA ASN A 68 8.70 21.24 -3.68
C ASN A 68 7.45 22.09 -3.42
N GLY A 69 7.43 22.80 -2.28
CA GLY A 69 6.31 23.69 -1.92
C GLY A 69 5.01 22.96 -1.56
N PHE A 70 5.07 21.65 -1.30
CA PHE A 70 3.93 20.87 -0.87
C PHE A 70 3.42 21.35 0.49
N LYS A 71 2.13 21.66 0.57
CA LYS A 71 1.47 22.08 1.81
C LYS A 71 0.48 21.01 2.22
N ARG A 72 0.55 20.57 3.48
CA ARG A 72 -0.40 19.61 4.08
C ARG A 72 -1.71 20.32 4.45
N THR A 73 -2.41 20.85 3.44
CA THR A 73 -3.68 21.60 3.64
C THR A 73 -4.90 20.70 3.71
N ILE A 74 -4.80 19.47 3.22
CA ILE A 74 -5.88 18.49 3.17
C ILE A 74 -5.51 17.38 4.15
N PRO A 75 -6.28 17.10 5.21
CA PRO A 75 -5.99 16.00 6.12
C PRO A 75 -5.84 14.68 5.36
N SER A 76 -4.86 13.87 5.76
CA SER A 76 -4.74 12.49 5.30
C SER A 76 -5.64 11.56 6.10
N LEU A 77 -5.84 10.35 5.59
CA LEU A 77 -6.47 9.24 6.28
C LEU A 77 -5.85 9.03 7.66
N ILE A 78 -4.51 9.10 7.77
CA ILE A 78 -3.81 8.96 9.03
C ILE A 78 -4.17 10.09 10.00
N ASP A 79 -4.20 11.34 9.51
CA ASP A 79 -4.57 12.50 10.33
C ASP A 79 -6.02 12.38 10.83
N ILE A 80 -6.92 11.86 10.00
CA ILE A 80 -8.33 11.64 10.34
C ILE A 80 -8.48 10.52 11.39
N ILE A 81 -7.74 9.42 11.25
CA ILE A 81 -7.75 8.31 12.22
C ILE A 81 -7.22 8.80 13.58
N ALA A 82 -6.11 9.52 13.59
CA ALA A 82 -5.55 10.08 14.82
C ALA A 82 -6.50 11.07 15.51
N GLN A 83 -7.21 11.91 14.74
CA GLN A 83 -8.23 12.80 15.30
C GLN A 83 -9.42 12.07 15.95
N ALA A 84 -9.63 10.81 15.58
CA ALA A 84 -10.63 9.93 16.19
C ALA A 84 -10.08 9.18 17.42
N ASP A 85 -8.90 9.54 17.93
CA ASP A 85 -8.21 8.91 19.05
C ASP A 85 -7.90 7.42 18.81
N GLN A 86 -7.71 7.06 17.53
CA GLN A 86 -7.34 5.72 17.10
C GLN A 86 -5.85 5.62 16.86
N LYS A 87 -5.26 4.51 17.30
CA LYS A 87 -3.82 4.30 17.32
C LYS A 87 -3.27 3.84 15.98
N VAL A 88 -2.22 4.51 15.50
CA VAL A 88 -1.65 4.32 14.16
C VAL A 88 -0.18 3.89 14.19
N GLY A 89 0.15 2.82 13.45
CA GLY A 89 1.52 2.40 13.18
C GLY A 89 1.88 2.52 11.70
N MET A 90 2.98 3.18 11.36
CA MET A 90 3.48 3.32 10.00
C MET A 90 4.86 2.68 9.86
N PHE A 91 5.02 1.76 8.90
CA PHE A 91 6.26 1.04 8.64
C PHE A 91 6.54 1.02 7.14
N TYR A 92 7.63 1.62 6.70
CA TYR A 92 7.83 1.85 5.27
C TYR A 92 9.29 1.94 4.85
N THR A 93 9.55 1.61 3.59
CA THR A 93 10.88 1.71 2.99
C THR A 93 11.11 3.03 2.24
N ILE A 94 10.06 3.72 1.80
CA ILE A 94 10.18 4.95 1.00
C ILE A 94 10.15 6.21 1.89
N PRO A 95 11.24 6.99 1.98
CA PRO A 95 11.32 8.10 2.93
C PRO A 95 10.28 9.21 2.76
N SER A 96 9.73 9.42 1.56
CA SER A 96 8.69 10.43 1.31
C SER A 96 7.36 10.12 1.98
N LEU A 97 7.12 8.87 2.40
CA LEU A 97 5.89 8.49 3.11
C LEU A 97 5.75 9.17 4.48
N ARG A 98 6.85 9.68 5.06
CA ARG A 98 6.78 10.53 6.26
C ARG A 98 5.96 11.81 6.06
N GLU A 99 5.71 12.18 4.80
CA GLU A 99 5.07 13.42 4.40
C GLU A 99 3.56 13.25 4.14
N VAL A 100 3.04 12.03 4.26
CA VAL A 100 1.60 11.77 4.04
C VAL A 100 0.76 12.25 5.22
N CYS A 101 1.29 12.27 6.43
CA CYS A 101 0.59 12.71 7.65
C CYS A 101 1.36 13.81 8.40
N LEU A 102 0.74 14.39 9.41
CA LEU A 102 1.42 15.22 10.40
C LEU A 102 2.33 14.35 11.29
N PRO A 103 3.45 14.90 11.82
CA PRO A 103 4.37 14.13 12.67
C PRO A 103 3.71 13.45 13.87
N GLU A 104 2.70 14.08 14.46
CA GLU A 104 1.97 13.63 15.64
C GLU A 104 0.81 12.67 15.33
N SER A 105 0.47 12.44 14.06
CA SER A 105 -0.67 11.61 13.68
C SER A 105 -0.37 10.11 13.62
N ALA A 106 0.89 9.71 13.77
CA ALA A 106 1.27 8.31 13.88
C ALA A 106 1.97 8.07 15.22
N ASP A 107 1.42 7.17 16.03
CA ASP A 107 2.00 6.76 17.32
C ASP A 107 3.34 6.04 17.14
N VAL A 108 3.44 5.22 16.08
CA VAL A 108 4.69 4.60 15.66
C VAL A 108 4.97 4.96 14.21
N ASN A 109 6.19 5.44 13.96
CA ASN A 109 6.66 5.75 12.62
C ASN A 109 8.08 5.20 12.41
N TYR A 110 8.19 4.15 11.61
CA TYR A 110 9.43 3.45 11.32
C TYR A 110 9.75 3.47 9.82
N CYS A 111 10.87 4.11 9.49
CA CYS A 111 11.41 4.13 8.14
C CYS A 111 12.73 3.37 8.07
N ASN A 112 12.82 2.41 7.15
CA ASN A 112 14.08 1.78 6.78
C ASN A 112 14.32 1.95 5.28
N ALA A 113 15.11 2.99 4.93
CA ALA A 113 15.30 3.49 3.56
C ALA A 113 16.16 2.58 2.66
N ARG A 114 15.84 1.29 2.59
CA ARG A 114 16.61 0.24 1.92
C ARG A 114 15.81 -0.46 0.82
N THR A 115 15.01 0.28 0.07
CA THR A 115 14.24 -0.22 -1.10
C THR A 115 15.10 -0.95 -2.14
N HIS A 116 16.37 -0.55 -2.26
CA HIS A 116 17.31 -1.10 -3.24
C HIS A 116 17.79 -2.53 -2.96
N VAL A 117 17.50 -3.08 -1.77
CA VAL A 117 17.81 -4.47 -1.41
C VAL A 117 16.53 -5.18 -0.95
N SER A 118 16.39 -6.45 -1.31
CA SER A 118 15.21 -7.25 -0.94
C SER A 118 14.99 -7.29 0.56
N ASP A 119 16.06 -7.43 1.34
CA ASP A 119 16.02 -7.46 2.80
C ASP A 119 15.40 -6.21 3.46
N GLY A 120 15.29 -5.09 2.73
CA GLY A 120 14.60 -3.88 3.21
C GLY A 120 13.13 -4.13 3.54
N ASP A 121 12.39 -4.80 2.67
CA ASP A 121 10.97 -5.14 2.89
C ASP A 121 10.80 -6.14 4.04
N ASN A 122 11.73 -7.11 4.17
CA ASN A 122 11.72 -8.05 5.29
C ASN A 122 11.94 -7.34 6.63
N HIS A 123 12.85 -6.37 6.71
CA HIS A 123 13.05 -5.56 7.92
C HIS A 123 11.81 -4.76 8.32
N ILE A 124 11.08 -4.20 7.34
CA ILE A 124 9.81 -3.52 7.58
C ILE A 124 8.79 -4.47 8.20
N VAL A 125 8.60 -5.65 7.59
CA VAL A 125 7.67 -6.67 8.09
C VAL A 125 8.07 -7.15 9.49
N GLU A 126 9.35 -7.43 9.73
CA GLU A 126 9.81 -7.86 11.05
C GLU A 126 9.58 -6.82 12.14
N MET A 127 9.83 -5.53 11.82
CA MET A 127 9.55 -4.46 12.77
C MET A 127 8.05 -4.35 13.03
N ALA A 128 7.23 -4.38 11.98
CA ALA A 128 5.78 -4.32 12.12
C ALA A 128 5.22 -5.48 12.97
N ILE A 129 5.71 -6.70 12.78
CA ILE A 129 5.32 -7.87 13.61
C ILE A 129 5.71 -7.65 15.06
N ARG A 130 6.95 -7.24 15.32
CA ARG A 130 7.43 -7.02 16.70
C ARG A 130 6.61 -5.95 17.41
N THR A 131 6.28 -4.87 16.72
CA THR A 131 5.49 -3.79 17.28
C THR A 131 4.03 -4.20 17.48
N ALA A 132 3.41 -4.91 16.52
CA ALA A 132 2.05 -5.43 16.67
C ALA A 132 1.93 -6.47 17.81
N ALA A 133 3.00 -7.20 18.12
CA ALA A 133 3.04 -8.12 19.25
C ALA A 133 3.19 -7.42 20.61
N ALA A 134 3.70 -6.18 20.63
CA ALA A 134 3.96 -5.42 21.85
C ALA A 134 2.80 -4.47 22.20
N GLU A 135 2.06 -4.01 21.20
CA GLU A 135 1.07 -2.95 21.34
C GLU A 135 -0.11 -3.17 20.38
N ASP A 136 -1.32 -2.80 20.81
CA ASP A 136 -2.50 -2.82 19.95
C ASP A 136 -2.55 -1.57 19.06
N PHE A 137 -3.01 -1.74 17.82
CA PHE A 137 -3.24 -0.67 16.85
C PHE A 137 -4.65 -0.78 16.27
N ASP A 138 -5.26 0.36 15.98
CA ASP A 138 -6.50 0.43 15.22
C ASP A 138 -6.21 0.36 13.71
N PHE A 139 -5.13 1.00 13.30
CA PHE A 139 -4.67 1.06 11.91
C PHE A 139 -3.16 0.86 11.79
N MET A 140 -2.72 0.02 10.85
CA MET A 140 -1.32 -0.05 10.45
C MET A 140 -1.17 0.20 8.96
N PHE A 141 -0.17 0.98 8.60
CA PHE A 141 0.30 1.15 7.24
C PHE A 141 1.65 0.48 7.04
N ILE A 142 1.72 -0.42 6.07
CA ILE A 142 2.94 -1.12 5.67
C ILE A 142 3.25 -0.75 4.22
N ASN A 143 4.43 -0.22 3.93
CA ASN A 143 4.90 -0.04 2.56
C ASN A 143 6.08 -0.96 2.26
N LEU A 144 5.94 -1.71 1.16
CA LEU A 144 6.94 -2.61 0.62
C LEU A 144 7.41 -2.02 -0.72
N GLY A 145 8.65 -1.57 -0.76
CA GLY A 145 9.17 -0.69 -1.82
C GLY A 145 10.16 -1.38 -2.76
N HIS A 146 10.54 -2.62 -2.47
CA HIS A 146 11.58 -3.29 -3.25
C HIS A 146 11.15 -3.55 -4.70
N ALA A 147 9.92 -4.04 -4.92
CA ALA A 147 9.40 -4.28 -6.26
C ALA A 147 9.36 -2.98 -7.10
N GLY A 148 8.88 -1.88 -6.53
CA GLY A 148 8.88 -0.56 -7.17
C GLY A 148 10.27 -0.10 -7.59
N TYR A 149 11.27 -0.29 -6.73
CA TYR A 149 12.67 -0.02 -7.05
C TYR A 149 13.16 -0.87 -8.22
N MET A 150 12.97 -2.20 -8.18
CA MET A 150 13.44 -3.08 -9.25
C MET A 150 12.76 -2.77 -10.59
N GLY A 151 11.45 -2.49 -10.57
CA GLY A 151 10.71 -2.09 -11.77
C GLY A 151 11.21 -0.77 -12.37
N ALA A 152 11.55 0.21 -11.53
CA ALA A 152 12.09 1.49 -12.00
C ALA A 152 13.52 1.38 -12.57
N HIS A 153 14.34 0.46 -12.06
CA HIS A 153 15.75 0.32 -12.44
C HIS A 153 16.01 -0.68 -13.56
N TYR A 154 15.24 -1.77 -13.63
CA TYR A 154 15.44 -2.87 -14.58
C TYR A 154 14.28 -3.00 -15.58
N GLY A 155 13.16 -2.32 -15.32
CA GLY A 155 11.95 -2.35 -16.14
C GLY A 155 10.85 -3.21 -15.54
N TRP A 156 9.60 -2.78 -15.74
CA TRP A 156 8.39 -3.36 -15.13
C TRP A 156 8.00 -4.76 -15.66
N HIS A 157 8.73 -5.28 -16.64
CA HIS A 157 8.55 -6.64 -17.15
C HIS A 157 9.81 -7.52 -16.98
N SER A 158 10.85 -6.99 -16.35
CA SER A 158 12.13 -7.66 -16.14
C SER A 158 11.99 -8.85 -15.19
N ASP A 159 12.91 -9.82 -15.29
CA ASP A 159 12.94 -10.95 -14.37
C ASP A 159 13.24 -10.49 -12.94
N GLU A 160 14.04 -9.42 -12.79
CA GLU A 160 14.34 -8.78 -11.52
C GLU A 160 13.09 -8.24 -10.83
N TYR A 161 12.20 -7.55 -11.57
CA TYR A 161 10.93 -7.08 -11.04
C TYR A 161 10.01 -8.25 -10.64
N ILE A 162 9.92 -9.30 -11.47
CA ILE A 162 9.08 -10.47 -11.17
C ILE A 162 9.59 -11.24 -9.94
N GLN A 163 10.91 -11.38 -9.79
CA GLN A 163 11.52 -11.96 -8.59
C GLN A 163 11.26 -11.10 -7.36
N ALA A 164 11.35 -9.77 -7.48
CA ALA A 164 11.04 -8.85 -6.40
C ALA A 164 9.57 -8.96 -5.96
N MET A 165 8.62 -9.07 -6.89
CA MET A 165 7.21 -9.31 -6.57
C MET A 165 7.00 -10.61 -5.79
N THR A 166 7.69 -11.69 -6.19
CA THR A 166 7.65 -12.97 -5.45
C THR A 166 8.21 -12.81 -4.03
N PHE A 167 9.31 -12.06 -3.87
CA PHE A 167 9.89 -11.78 -2.56
C PHE A 167 8.95 -10.93 -1.68
N THR A 168 8.33 -9.90 -2.25
CA THR A 168 7.34 -9.07 -1.56
C THR A 168 6.14 -9.90 -1.10
N ASP A 169 5.64 -10.82 -1.91
CA ASP A 169 4.55 -11.75 -1.51
C ASP A 169 4.93 -12.61 -0.30
N ASN A 170 6.15 -13.13 -0.26
CA ASN A 170 6.64 -13.89 0.90
C ASN A 170 6.69 -13.03 2.18
N CYS A 171 7.03 -11.73 2.06
CA CYS A 171 6.99 -10.79 3.18
C CYS A 171 5.55 -10.58 3.68
N ILE A 172 4.59 -10.45 2.77
CA ILE A 172 3.16 -10.35 3.10
C ILE A 172 2.69 -11.64 3.80
N GLY A 173 3.08 -12.81 3.28
CA GLY A 173 2.82 -14.10 3.91
C GLY A 173 3.30 -14.16 5.36
N LYS A 174 4.58 -13.86 5.58
CA LYS A 174 5.19 -13.78 6.92
C LYS A 174 4.44 -12.84 7.86
N PHE A 175 4.04 -11.66 7.37
CA PHE A 175 3.26 -10.69 8.16
C PHE A 175 1.89 -11.26 8.55
N THR A 176 1.14 -11.77 7.56
CA THR A 176 -0.22 -12.28 7.79
C THR A 176 -0.23 -13.49 8.71
N ASP A 177 0.71 -14.43 8.54
CA ASP A 177 0.81 -15.62 9.37
C ASP A 177 1.22 -15.28 10.82
N ALA A 178 2.07 -14.26 11.00
CA ALA A 178 2.41 -13.77 12.33
C ALA A 178 1.20 -13.14 13.05
N LEU A 179 0.39 -12.33 12.36
CA LEU A 179 -0.82 -11.74 12.95
C LEU A 179 -1.87 -12.81 13.29
N ILE A 180 -2.00 -13.85 12.47
CA ILE A 180 -2.84 -15.02 12.78
C ILE A 180 -2.36 -15.69 14.07
N ALA A 181 -1.04 -15.90 14.21
CA ALA A 181 -0.46 -16.52 15.40
C ALA A 181 -0.61 -15.65 16.66
N LEU A 182 -0.67 -14.33 16.51
CA LEU A 182 -0.99 -13.37 17.58
C LEU A 182 -2.50 -13.30 17.90
N HIS A 183 -3.34 -14.04 17.18
CA HIS A 183 -4.80 -14.00 17.30
C HIS A 183 -5.42 -12.59 17.11
N GLN A 184 -4.76 -11.73 16.33
CA GLN A 184 -5.29 -10.40 16.04
C GLN A 184 -6.32 -10.48 14.91
N PRO A 185 -7.57 -10.00 15.12
CA PRO A 185 -8.54 -9.89 14.04
C PRO A 185 -8.16 -8.70 13.14
N VAL A 186 -7.85 -9.01 11.87
CA VAL A 186 -7.32 -8.02 10.92
C VAL A 186 -8.10 -8.02 9.61
N ASP A 187 -8.47 -6.81 9.18
CA ASP A 187 -8.90 -6.55 7.81
C ASP A 187 -7.72 -5.99 7.01
N PHE A 188 -7.35 -6.68 5.93
CA PHE A 188 -6.27 -6.27 5.04
C PHE A 188 -6.80 -5.52 3.82
N VAL A 189 -6.11 -4.43 3.53
CA VAL A 189 -6.20 -3.69 2.27
C VAL A 189 -4.85 -3.78 1.61
N ILE A 190 -4.78 -4.37 0.42
CA ILE A 190 -3.57 -4.39 -0.39
C ILE A 190 -3.79 -3.44 -1.56
N ALA A 191 -2.91 -2.47 -1.71
CA ALA A 191 -2.99 -1.49 -2.78
C ALA A 191 -1.64 -1.26 -3.45
N SER A 192 -1.67 -0.66 -4.63
CA SER A 192 -0.52 -0.01 -5.25
C SER A 192 -0.78 1.49 -5.40
N ASN A 193 0.21 2.30 -5.13
CA ASN A 193 0.17 3.76 -5.30
C ASN A 193 0.38 4.20 -6.77
N HIS A 194 1.04 3.39 -7.59
CA HIS A 194 1.30 3.69 -8.99
C HIS A 194 1.52 2.40 -9.78
N SER A 195 1.43 2.44 -11.11
CA SER A 195 1.75 1.29 -11.96
C SER A 195 3.08 1.42 -12.72
N GLY A 196 3.81 2.50 -12.44
CA GLY A 196 5.15 2.75 -12.99
C GLY A 196 5.13 3.86 -14.04
N ALA A 197 6.22 4.60 -14.15
CA ALA A 197 6.33 5.67 -15.15
C ALA A 197 6.17 5.07 -16.56
N ASN A 198 5.37 5.74 -17.41
CA ASN A 198 5.04 5.35 -18.79
C ASN A 198 4.18 4.09 -18.94
N ALA A 199 3.54 3.60 -17.87
CA ALA A 199 2.49 2.59 -18.02
C ALA A 199 1.37 3.12 -18.94
N THR A 200 0.91 2.29 -19.89
CA THR A 200 -0.19 2.62 -20.80
C THR A 200 -1.12 1.43 -20.99
N GLY A 201 -2.39 1.68 -21.29
CA GLY A 201 -3.35 0.63 -21.58
C GLY A 201 -3.57 -0.32 -20.38
N SER A 202 -3.35 -1.62 -20.59
CA SER A 202 -3.50 -2.66 -19.55
C SER A 202 -2.54 -2.51 -18.37
N ASP A 203 -1.44 -1.79 -18.57
CA ASP A 203 -0.41 -1.56 -17.55
C ASP A 203 -0.79 -0.41 -16.62
N ASP A 204 -1.78 0.41 -16.99
CA ASP A 204 -2.22 1.59 -16.26
C ASP A 204 -3.33 1.28 -15.25
N LEU A 205 -3.22 0.13 -14.58
CA LEU A 205 -4.18 -0.34 -13.58
C LEU A 205 -3.41 -0.68 -12.29
N PRO A 206 -3.58 0.05 -11.18
CA PRO A 206 -3.13 -0.40 -9.88
C PRO A 206 -3.90 -1.64 -9.43
N LEU A 207 -3.21 -2.47 -8.67
CA LEU A 207 -3.81 -3.56 -7.93
C LEU A 207 -4.55 -3.05 -6.70
N TYR A 208 -5.78 -3.48 -6.50
CA TYR A 208 -6.50 -3.36 -5.24
C TYR A 208 -7.11 -4.69 -4.83
N LEU A 209 -6.66 -5.22 -3.69
CA LEU A 209 -7.20 -6.43 -3.06
C LEU A 209 -7.67 -6.05 -1.64
N TRP A 210 -8.82 -6.55 -1.24
CA TRP A 210 -9.30 -6.48 0.13
C TRP A 210 -9.52 -7.89 0.63
N GLY A 211 -9.10 -8.23 1.83
CA GLY A 211 -9.40 -9.54 2.42
C GLY A 211 -9.33 -9.49 3.94
N THR A 212 -10.13 -10.31 4.61
CA THR A 212 -10.13 -10.39 6.07
C THR A 212 -9.36 -11.62 6.51
N VAL A 213 -8.41 -11.43 7.42
CA VAL A 213 -7.75 -12.52 8.13
C VAL A 213 -8.21 -12.47 9.58
N ALA A 214 -9.36 -13.09 9.82
CA ALA A 214 -9.83 -13.41 11.15
C ALA A 214 -9.41 -14.84 11.48
N SER A 215 -9.15 -15.14 12.75
CA SER A 215 -8.82 -16.48 13.28
C SER A 215 -10.00 -17.48 13.22
N LYS A 216 -10.78 -17.43 12.13
CA LYS A 216 -12.12 -18.01 11.86
C LYS A 216 -13.27 -17.24 12.49
N VAL A 217 -13.83 -16.27 11.77
CA VAL A 217 -15.29 -16.01 11.71
C VAL A 217 -15.68 -15.52 10.30
N ALA A 218 -16.59 -16.29 9.70
CA ALA A 218 -17.55 -16.03 8.61
C ALA A 218 -17.14 -15.21 7.36
N SER A 219 -17.21 -15.94 6.25
CA SER A 219 -17.27 -15.54 4.85
C SER A 219 -18.42 -14.58 4.50
N SER A 220 -18.21 -13.94 3.34
CA SER A 220 -19.16 -13.30 2.42
C SER A 220 -19.60 -11.87 2.75
N ASN A 221 -19.00 -10.92 2.02
CA ASN A 221 -19.71 -9.83 1.39
C ASN A 221 -18.99 -9.45 0.09
N GLN A 222 -19.65 -9.66 -1.05
CA GLN A 222 -19.23 -9.04 -2.31
C GLN A 222 -19.58 -7.56 -2.22
N ILE A 223 -18.57 -6.69 -2.25
CA ILE A 223 -18.75 -5.25 -2.38
C ILE A 223 -18.54 -4.89 -3.85
N SER A 224 -19.50 -4.17 -4.46
CA SER A 224 -19.36 -3.71 -5.85
C SER A 224 -18.28 -2.61 -5.95
N PRO A 225 -17.46 -2.56 -7.03
CA PRO A 225 -16.24 -1.75 -7.07
C PRO A 225 -16.41 -0.22 -7.13
N SER A 226 -17.61 0.33 -6.95
CA SER A 226 -17.96 1.69 -7.37
C SER A 226 -17.80 2.78 -6.32
N SER A 227 -17.18 2.54 -5.15
CA SER A 227 -17.13 3.56 -4.09
C SER A 227 -15.82 3.73 -3.33
N MET A 228 -14.68 3.25 -3.83
CA MET A 228 -13.39 3.56 -3.19
C MET A 228 -12.46 4.35 -4.11
N LEU A 229 -12.33 5.62 -3.70
CA LEU A 229 -11.43 6.68 -4.13
C LEU A 229 -11.78 7.36 -5.46
N LEU A 230 -12.36 8.56 -5.27
CA LEU A 230 -12.66 9.64 -6.21
C LEU A 230 -14.01 9.54 -6.94
N PRO A 231 -14.97 10.47 -6.70
CA PRO A 231 -16.02 10.71 -7.68
C PRO A 231 -15.36 11.20 -8.98
N PRO A 232 -15.95 10.90 -10.15
CA PRO A 232 -15.44 11.43 -11.43
C PRO A 232 -15.34 12.95 -11.35
N SER A 233 -14.24 13.51 -11.85
CA SER A 233 -14.05 14.95 -11.94
C SER A 233 -15.20 15.59 -12.74
N PRO A 234 -15.75 16.74 -12.30
CA PRO A 234 -16.77 17.42 -13.06
C PRO A 234 -16.15 17.95 -14.36
N THR A 235 -16.65 17.45 -15.49
CA THR A 235 -16.34 18.00 -16.81
C THR A 235 -16.89 19.42 -16.91
N SER A 236 -16.02 20.39 -17.14
CA SER A 236 -16.35 21.67 -17.76
C SER A 236 -15.19 22.16 -18.59
#